data_AF-A0A7C1KQU3-F1
#
_entry.id   AF-A0A7C1KQU3-F1
#
_cell.length_a   1.000
_cell.length_b   1.000
_cell.length_c   1.000
_cell.angle_alpha   90.00
_cell.angle_beta   90.00
_cell.angle_gamma   90.00
#
_symmetry.space_group_name_H-M   'P 1'
#
loop_
_entity.id
_entity.type
_entity.pdbx_description
1 polymer ?
#
loop_
_entity_poly.entity_id
_entity_poly.type
_entity_poly.pdbx_seq_one_letter_code
_entity_poly.pdbx_strand_id
1 'polypeptide(L)'
;MAEHKEDNIGEEQRVSPEIKACVFSVGERVFSLPIENLLEIAELEEVAPLPLSPDYIDGIAHHRGEAIPVLNLETVFGIEEKASLHRWLLIVRIGGELVGLSLNNMPDLS
;
A
#
# COMPACT_ATOMS: atom_id res chain seq x y z
N MET A 1 17.32 -55.82 31.04
CA MET A 1 18.38 -54.81 30.83
C MET A 1 18.21 -54.27 29.42
N ALA A 2 18.23 -52.93 29.30
CA ALA A 2 18.15 -52.10 28.09
C ALA A 2 16.78 -51.91 27.41
N GLU A 3 16.18 -50.78 27.79
CA GLU A 3 15.39 -49.79 27.03
C GLU A 3 15.60 -49.81 25.51
N HIS A 4 14.54 -49.56 24.73
CA HIS A 4 14.59 -48.63 23.59
C HIS A 4 13.29 -47.82 23.59
N LYS A 5 13.50 -46.53 23.81
CA LYS A 5 12.53 -45.44 23.81
C LYS A 5 12.35 -45.02 22.35
N GLU A 6 11.16 -45.19 21.81
CA GLU A 6 10.82 -44.57 20.53
C GLU A 6 10.57 -43.09 20.81
N ASP A 7 11.60 -42.29 20.52
CA ASP A 7 11.54 -40.84 20.63
C ASP A 7 10.50 -40.30 19.64
N ASN A 8 9.41 -39.81 20.19
CA ASN A 8 8.43 -38.98 19.53
C ASN A 8 9.06 -37.59 19.26
N ILE A 9 9.73 -37.46 18.12
CA ILE A 9 10.18 -36.16 17.61
C ILE A 9 8.98 -35.47 16.98
N GLY A 10 8.29 -34.67 17.81
CA GLY A 10 7.27 -33.74 17.36
C GLY A 10 7.86 -32.75 16.36
N GLU A 11 7.27 -32.70 15.17
CA GLU A 11 7.51 -31.63 14.21
C GLU A 11 7.04 -30.32 14.85
N GLU A 12 7.97 -29.49 15.33
CA GLU A 12 7.70 -28.10 15.65
C GLU A 12 7.28 -27.39 14.36
N GLN A 13 5.97 -27.37 14.12
CA GLN A 13 5.36 -26.58 13.08
C GLN A 13 5.68 -25.11 13.35
N ARG A 14 6.72 -24.59 12.69
CA ARG A 14 7.04 -23.17 12.68
C ARG A 14 5.85 -22.44 12.07
N VAL A 15 4.99 -21.89 12.93
CA VAL A 15 3.98 -20.92 12.51
C VAL A 15 4.74 -19.70 12.02
N SER A 16 4.94 -19.58 10.71
CA SER A 16 5.36 -18.33 10.10
C SER A 16 4.28 -17.30 10.40
N PRO A 17 4.61 -16.12 10.95
CA PRO A 17 3.62 -15.10 11.21
C PRO A 17 2.85 -14.79 9.92
N GLU A 18 1.52 -14.74 10.01
CA GLU A 18 0.65 -14.32 8.91
C GLU A 18 1.00 -12.87 8.56
N ILE A 19 1.59 -12.66 7.38
CA ILE A 19 1.97 -11.33 6.92
C ILE A 19 0.71 -10.68 6.35
N LYS A 20 0.15 -9.72 7.08
CA LYS A 20 -0.96 -8.91 6.59
C LYS A 20 -0.47 -7.82 5.65
N ALA A 21 -1.17 -7.63 4.55
CA ALA A 21 -0.77 -6.68 3.53
C ALA A 21 -1.97 -5.97 2.89
N CYS A 22 -1.77 -4.70 2.55
CA CYS A 22 -2.64 -4.04 1.58
C CYS A 22 -2.12 -4.35 0.18
N VAL A 23 -2.96 -4.95 -0.65
CA VAL A 23 -2.66 -5.36 -2.02
C VAL A 23 -3.40 -4.44 -2.98
N PHE A 24 -2.72 -3.92 -4.00
CA PHE A 24 -3.31 -2.99 -4.96
C PHE A 24 -2.67 -3.14 -6.34
N SER A 25 -3.33 -2.63 -7.36
CA SER A 25 -2.81 -2.60 -8.73
C SER A 25 -2.45 -1.20 -9.18
N VAL A 26 -1.40 -1.11 -10.00
CA VAL A 26 -1.00 0.08 -10.74
C VAL A 26 -0.76 -0.36 -12.18
N GLY A 27 -1.61 0.08 -13.11
CA GLY A 27 -1.76 -0.55 -14.42
C GLY A 27 -1.99 -2.06 -14.29
N GLU A 28 -1.25 -2.85 -15.07
CA GLU A 28 -1.35 -4.32 -15.06
C GLU A 28 -0.54 -5.01 -13.94
N ARG A 29 0.15 -4.26 -13.08
CA ARG A 29 1.04 -4.81 -12.05
C ARG A 29 0.38 -4.77 -10.68
N VAL A 30 0.59 -5.83 -9.91
CA VAL A 30 0.13 -5.95 -8.52
C VAL A 30 1.28 -5.67 -7.57
N PHE A 31 1.01 -4.84 -6.56
CA PHE A 31 1.92 -4.45 -5.50
C PHE A 31 1.29 -4.73 -4.15
N SER A 32 2.12 -4.70 -3.11
CA SER A 32 1.64 -4.75 -1.74
C SER A 32 2.52 -3.92 -0.80
N LEU A 33 1.93 -3.52 0.32
CA LEU A 33 2.63 -2.89 1.43
C LEU A 33 2.22 -3.53 2.77
N PRO A 34 3.09 -3.51 3.79
CA PRO A 34 2.73 -3.97 5.13
C PRO A 34 1.52 -3.20 5.64
N ILE A 35 0.53 -3.90 6.19
CA ILE A 35 -0.71 -3.26 6.64
C ILE A 35 -0.47 -2.22 7.75
N GLU A 36 0.64 -2.34 8.48
CA GLU A 36 1.06 -1.41 9.53
C GLU A 36 1.38 -0.01 8.99
N ASN A 37 1.71 0.09 7.70
CA ASN A 37 1.95 1.36 7.04
C ASN A 37 0.66 1.98 6.49
N LEU A 38 -0.43 1.22 6.38
CA LEU A 38 -1.72 1.70 5.90
C LEU A 38 -2.50 2.35 7.04
N LEU A 39 -2.89 3.61 6.86
CA LEU A 39 -3.76 4.31 7.80
C LEU A 39 -5.22 4.24 7.37
N GLU A 40 -5.47 4.48 6.09
CA GLU A 40 -6.83 4.58 5.55
C GLU A 40 -6.85 4.30 4.04
N ILE A 41 -7.94 3.69 3.58
CA ILE A 41 -8.32 3.64 2.17
C ILE A 41 -9.52 4.57 2.02
N ALA A 42 -9.36 5.64 1.26
CA ALA A 42 -10.41 6.63 1.02
C ALA A 42 -10.77 6.69 -0.47
N GLU A 43 -11.95 7.21 -0.78
CA GLU A 43 -12.23 7.67 -2.14
C GLU A 43 -11.42 8.95 -2.41
N LEU A 44 -10.89 9.08 -3.63
CA LEU A 44 -10.16 10.26 -4.06
C LEU A 44 -11.18 11.34 -4.45
N GLU A 45 -11.28 12.39 -3.63
CA GLU A 45 -12.10 13.56 -3.90
C GLU A 45 -11.30 14.64 -4.65
N GLU A 46 -11.11 15.81 -4.04
CA GLU A 46 -10.40 16.95 -4.62
C GLU A 46 -8.91 16.93 -4.25
N VAL A 47 -8.06 17.03 -5.27
CA VAL A 47 -6.62 17.23 -5.12
C VAL A 47 -6.30 18.65 -5.53
N ALA A 48 -5.83 19.46 -4.59
CA ALA A 48 -5.40 20.83 -4.86
C ALA A 48 -4.06 20.81 -5.61
N PRO A 49 -3.91 21.57 -6.71
CA PRO A 49 -2.67 21.59 -7.47
C PRO A 49 -1.51 22.11 -6.61
N LEU A 50 -0.35 21.44 -6.70
CA LEU A 50 0.88 21.86 -6.04
C LEU A 50 1.83 22.52 -7.06
N PRO A 51 2.04 23.85 -7.02
CA PRO A 51 2.90 24.51 -7.98
C PRO A 51 4.35 24.01 -7.92
N LEU A 52 4.99 23.89 -9.09
CA LEU A 52 6.39 23.46 -9.23
C LEU A 52 6.66 22.05 -8.68
N SER A 53 5.62 21.22 -8.51
CA SER A 53 5.79 19.83 -8.12
C SER A 53 6.33 18.99 -9.30
N PRO A 54 7.04 17.88 -9.00
CA PRO A 54 7.33 16.87 -10.00
C PRO A 54 6.05 16.29 -10.62
N ASP A 55 6.15 15.79 -11.85
CA ASP A 55 4.99 15.26 -12.60
C ASP A 55 4.31 14.06 -11.91
N TYR A 56 5.02 13.35 -11.04
CA TYR A 56 4.46 12.23 -10.27
C TYR A 56 3.65 12.67 -9.04
N ILE A 57 3.51 13.97 -8.80
CA ILE A 57 2.67 14.54 -7.75
C ILE A 57 1.41 15.09 -8.40
N ASP A 58 0.27 14.44 -8.14
CA ASP A 58 -1.05 14.93 -8.59
C ASP A 58 -1.41 16.24 -7.85
N GLY A 59 -0.87 16.45 -6.64
CA GLY A 59 -1.02 17.67 -5.86
C GLY A 59 -1.04 17.40 -4.36
N ILE A 60 -1.92 18.08 -3.63
CA ILE A 60 -2.12 17.95 -2.19
C ILE A 60 -3.58 17.60 -1.89
N ALA A 61 -3.79 16.64 -0.99
CA ALA A 61 -5.08 16.36 -0.38
C ALA A 61 -5.06 16.77 1.09
N HIS A 62 -6.23 17.08 1.66
CA HIS A 62 -6.38 17.34 3.09
C HIS A 62 -6.92 16.09 3.80
N HIS A 63 -6.15 15.54 4.72
CA HIS A 63 -6.58 14.43 5.57
C HIS A 63 -6.57 14.88 7.04
N ARG A 64 -7.75 14.93 7.68
CA ARG A 64 -7.92 15.33 9.09
C ARG A 64 -7.24 16.67 9.45
N GLY A 65 -7.24 17.62 8.51
CA GLY A 65 -6.63 18.93 8.66
C GLY A 65 -5.13 18.99 8.35
N GLU A 66 -4.49 17.86 8.03
CA GLU A 66 -3.12 17.78 7.57
C GLU A 66 -3.08 17.78 6.03
N ALA A 67 -2.17 18.56 5.45
CA ALA A 67 -1.93 18.57 4.01
C ALA A 67 -0.96 17.45 3.65
N ILE A 68 -1.38 16.51 2.81
CA ILE A 68 -0.57 15.37 2.39
C ILE A 68 -0.32 15.42 0.88
N PRO A 69 0.91 15.14 0.41
CA PRO A 69 1.17 15.01 -1.03
C PRO A 69 0.48 13.77 -1.58
N VAL A 70 -0.10 13.89 -2.77
CA VAL A 70 -0.72 12.77 -3.50
C VAL A 70 0.19 12.36 -4.65
N LEU A 71 0.69 11.13 -4.60
CA LEU A 71 1.61 10.55 -5.56
C LEU A 71 0.84 9.68 -6.56
N ASN A 72 1.14 9.90 -7.84
CA ASN A 72 0.68 9.08 -8.94
C ASN A 72 1.69 7.98 -9.24
N LEU A 73 1.35 6.74 -8.85
CA LEU A 73 2.25 5.60 -9.02
C LEU A 73 2.40 5.19 -10.50
N GLU A 74 1.43 5.47 -11.36
CA GLU A 74 1.56 5.22 -12.81
C GLU A 74 2.69 6.07 -13.38
N THR A 75 2.74 7.35 -13.01
CA THR A 75 3.84 8.25 -13.42
C THR A 75 5.18 7.83 -12.84
N VAL A 76 5.23 7.42 -11.57
CA VAL A 76 6.47 6.90 -10.94
C VAL A 76 7.02 5.69 -11.68
N PHE A 77 6.14 4.77 -12.11
CA PHE A 77 6.55 3.55 -12.80
C PHE A 77 6.65 3.68 -14.33
N GLY A 78 6.41 4.88 -14.88
CA GLY A 78 6.46 5.13 -16.32
C GLY A 78 5.38 4.38 -17.10
N ILE A 79 4.21 4.17 -16.49
CA ILE A 79 3.06 3.49 -17.10
C ILE A 79 2.28 4.54 -17.90
N GLU A 80 2.30 4.40 -19.23
CA GLU A 80 1.53 5.24 -20.14
C GLU A 80 0.10 4.72 -20.30
N GLU A 81 -0.68 4.63 -19.22
CA GLU A 81 -2.13 4.37 -19.34
C GLU A 81 -2.91 5.69 -19.39
N LYS A 82 -3.37 6.03 -20.59
CA LYS A 82 -4.32 7.13 -20.82
C LYS A 82 -5.75 6.60 -20.72
N ALA A 83 -6.40 6.67 -19.54
CA ALA A 83 -7.85 6.94 -19.43
C ALA A 83 -8.49 6.66 -18.05
N SER A 84 -7.83 6.01 -17.11
CA SER A 84 -8.48 5.63 -15.85
C SER A 84 -8.37 6.74 -14.81
N LEU A 85 -9.51 7.36 -14.47
CA LEU A 85 -9.58 8.28 -13.34
C LEU A 85 -9.14 7.55 -12.06
N HIS A 86 -8.18 8.12 -11.35
CA HIS A 86 -7.87 7.69 -9.98
C HIS A 86 -9.11 7.92 -9.12
N ARG A 87 -9.54 6.88 -8.42
CA ARG A 87 -10.76 6.86 -7.58
C ARG A 87 -10.48 6.59 -6.13
N TRP A 88 -9.32 6.02 -5.82
CA TRP A 88 -8.95 5.62 -4.47
C TRP A 88 -7.67 6.34 -4.06
N LEU A 89 -7.59 6.65 -2.77
CA LEU A 89 -6.43 7.22 -2.12
C LEU A 89 -6.00 6.29 -0.99
N LEU A 90 -4.82 5.69 -1.13
CA LEU A 90 -4.16 5.01 -0.03
C LEU A 90 -3.40 6.03 0.80
N ILE A 91 -3.81 6.21 2.05
CA ILE A 91 -3.11 7.07 2.99
C ILE A 91 -2.15 6.21 3.79
N VAL A 92 -0.86 6.43 3.59
CA VAL A 92 0.21 5.61 4.16
C VAL A 92 1.19 6.45 4.96
N ARG A 93 1.84 5.83 5.95
CA ARG A 93 2.96 6.44 6.68
C ARG A 93 4.26 5.77 6.29
N ILE A 94 5.19 6.54 5.72
CA ILE A 94 6.50 6.07 5.28
C ILE A 94 7.56 6.98 5.89
N GLY A 95 8.50 6.41 6.65
CA GLY A 95 9.56 7.20 7.29
C GLY A 95 9.08 8.26 8.29
N GLY A 96 7.85 8.13 8.80
CA GLY A 96 7.21 9.10 9.69
C GLY A 96 6.28 10.09 8.96
N GLU A 97 6.45 10.26 7.65
CA GLU A 97 5.67 11.19 6.83
C GLU A 97 4.36 10.56 6.32
N LEU A 98 3.30 11.36 6.21
CA LEU A 98 2.06 10.95 5.57
C LEU A 98 2.08 11.24 4.08
N VAL A 99 1.65 10.24 3.31
CA VAL A 99 1.63 10.29 1.85
C VAL A 99 0.34 9.66 1.35
N GLY A 100 -0.29 10.28 0.36
CA GLY A 100 -1.39 9.68 -0.40
C GLY A 100 -0.88 9.01 -1.67
N LEU A 101 -1.35 7.81 -2.00
CA LEU A 101 -1.12 7.15 -3.29
C LEU A 101 -2.44 7.08 -4.05
N SER A 102 -2.50 7.72 -5.21
CA SER A 102 -3.70 7.69 -6.07
C SER A 102 -3.75 6.37 -6.86
N LEU A 103 -4.92 5.74 -6.87
CA LEU A 103 -5.16 4.43 -7.52
C LEU A 103 -6.48 4.42 -8.28
N ASN A 104 -6.55 3.65 -9.37
CA ASN A 104 -7.78 3.54 -10.17
C ASN A 104 -8.74 2.47 -9.63
N ASN A 105 -8.18 1.43 -9.00
CA ASN A 105 -8.91 0.26 -8.51
C ASN A 105 -8.88 0.18 -6.98
N MET A 106 -9.90 -0.47 -6.42
CA MET A 106 -10.02 -0.63 -4.97
C MET A 106 -8.93 -1.57 -4.46
N PRO A 107 -8.16 -1.16 -3.45
CA PRO A 107 -7.20 -2.03 -2.76
C PRO A 107 -7.91 -3.14 -1.98
N ASP A 108 -7.22 -4.28 -1.88
CA ASP A 108 -7.64 -5.44 -1.09
C ASP A 108 -6.79 -5.54 0.19
N LEU A 109 -7.34 -6.14 1.23
CA LEU A 109 -6.67 -6.39 2.51
C LEU A 109 -6.56 -7.91 2.71
N SER A 110 -5.33 -8.42 2.67
CA SER A 110 -5.02 -9.84 2.82
C SER A 110 -4.17 -10.13 4.05
#